data_AF-A0A1W1YLF1-F1
#
_entry.id   AF-A0A1W1YLF1-F1
#
_cell.length_a   1.000
_cell.length_b   1.000
_cell.length_c   1.000
_cell.angle_alpha   90.00
_cell.angle_beta   90.00
_cell.angle_gamma   90.00
#
_symmetry.space_group_name_H-M   'P 1'
#
loop_
_entity.id
_entity.type
_entity.pdbx_description
1 polymer ?
#
loop_
_entity_poly.entity_id
_entity_poly.type
_entity_poly.pdbx_seq_one_letter_code
_entity_poly.pdbx_strand_id
1 'polypeptide(L)'
;MTTIPEIASHENITEHYLRLNIETNDLPCGSIDFVSEKINFNICGRCLFKGMVAIKDIQLEYKDGKLIFIFKNKKNLRFNCSLKEFETVSTHIRTYGYHP
;
A
#
# COMPACT_ATOMS: atom_id res chain seq x y z
N MET A 1 18.60 -10.20 -9.72
CA MET A 1 17.50 -10.32 -8.75
C MET A 1 16.73 -9.02 -8.73
N THR A 2 15.41 -9.05 -8.86
CA THR A 2 14.55 -7.86 -8.75
C THR A 2 14.18 -7.70 -7.29
N THR A 3 14.70 -6.68 -6.61
CA THR A 3 14.37 -6.41 -5.20
C THR A 3 12.89 -6.04 -5.10
N ILE A 4 12.15 -6.71 -4.21
CA ILE A 4 10.76 -6.36 -3.89
C ILE A 4 10.81 -5.13 -2.95
N PRO A 5 10.06 -4.06 -3.22
CA PRO A 5 10.02 -2.90 -2.33
C PRO A 5 9.46 -3.25 -0.94
N GLU A 6 9.82 -2.47 0.07
CA GLU A 6 9.44 -2.68 1.47
C GLU A 6 8.62 -1.51 2.00
N ILE A 7 7.64 -1.77 2.87
CA ILE A 7 6.98 -0.75 3.68
C ILE A 7 7.85 -0.52 4.91
N ALA A 8 8.69 0.52 4.86
CA ALA A 8 9.65 0.82 5.93
C ALA A 8 8.98 1.46 7.15
N SER A 9 7.93 2.25 6.93
CA SER A 9 7.18 2.91 8.00
C SER A 9 5.78 3.32 7.54
N HIS A 10 4.95 3.69 8.51
CA HIS A 10 3.65 4.31 8.27
C HIS A 10 3.46 5.55 9.15
N GLU A 11 2.67 6.49 8.65
CA GLU A 11 2.34 7.74 9.33
C GLU A 11 0.83 8.01 9.23
N ASN A 12 0.18 8.27 10.36
CA ASN A 12 -1.19 8.77 10.39
C ASN A 12 -1.15 10.30 10.32
N ILE A 13 -1.30 10.86 9.12
CA ILE A 13 -1.23 12.31 8.88
C ILE A 13 -2.51 13.00 9.40
N THR A 14 -3.67 12.37 9.17
CA THR A 14 -4.97 12.76 9.76
C THR A 14 -5.78 11.49 10.03
N GLU A 15 -6.96 11.62 10.67
CA GLU A 15 -7.88 10.49 10.90
C GLU A 15 -8.23 9.70 9.63
N HIS A 16 -8.31 10.40 8.49
CA HIS A 16 -8.66 9.81 7.19
C HIS A 16 -7.47 9.71 6.24
N TYR A 17 -6.24 9.89 6.74
CA TYR A 17 -5.03 9.84 5.93
C TYR A 17 -3.93 9.01 6.58
N LEU A 18 -3.72 7.81 6.04
CA LEU A 18 -2.57 6.95 6.30
C LEU A 18 -1.57 7.04 5.15
N ARG A 19 -0.30 7.28 5.44
CA ARG A 19 0.81 7.20 4.48
C ARG A 19 1.70 6.01 4.81
N LEU A 20 2.05 5.22 3.81
CA LEU A 20 3.12 4.23 3.87
C LEU A 20 4.34 4.74 3.13
N ASN A 21 5.51 4.68 3.77
CA ASN A 21 6.78 5.02 3.13
C ASN A 21 7.41 3.75 2.57
N ILE A 22 7.80 3.80 1.30
CA ILE A 22 8.30 2.65 0.55
C ILE A 22 9.79 2.82 0.31
N GLU A 23 10.55 1.76 0.58
CA GLU A 23 12.00 1.70 0.40
C GLU A 23 12.41 0.52 -0.49
N THR A 24 13.62 0.60 -1.05
CA THR A 24 14.25 -0.51 -1.77
C THR A 24 15.75 -0.47 -1.55
N ASN A 25 16.31 -1.54 -0.98
CA ASN A 25 17.72 -1.58 -0.53
C ASN A 25 18.04 -0.39 0.41
N ASP A 26 17.20 -0.18 1.42
CA ASP A 26 17.34 0.88 2.43
C ASP A 26 17.33 2.32 1.88
N LEU A 27 16.81 2.50 0.66
CA LEU A 27 16.67 3.81 0.02
C LEU A 27 15.19 4.15 -0.20
N PRO A 28 14.74 5.35 0.21
CA PRO A 28 13.40 5.85 -0.08
C PRO A 28 13.10 5.82 -1.58
N CYS A 29 12.02 5.15 -1.96
CA CYS A 29 11.60 5.04 -3.34
C CYS A 29 10.15 5.46 -3.58
N GLY A 30 9.36 5.81 -2.56
CA GLY A 30 8.06 6.44 -2.77
C GLY A 30 7.11 6.33 -1.59
N SER A 31 5.82 6.52 -1.88
CA SER A 31 4.75 6.42 -0.89
C SER A 31 3.53 5.69 -1.44
N ILE A 32 2.71 5.16 -0.52
CA ILE A 32 1.32 4.77 -0.76
C ILE A 32 0.47 5.58 0.22
N ASP A 33 -0.37 6.44 -0.32
CA ASP A 33 -1.20 7.37 0.42
C ASP A 33 -2.65 6.90 0.38
N PHE A 34 -3.19 6.51 1.53
CA PHE A 34 -4.61 6.23 1.71
C PHE A 34 -5.29 7.53 2.13
N VAL A 35 -6.15 8.07 1.28
CA VAL A 35 -6.85 9.33 1.50
C VAL A 35 -8.34 9.07 1.39
N SER A 36 -8.99 8.93 2.54
CA SER A 36 -10.38 8.50 2.66
C SER A 36 -10.63 7.20 1.86
N GLU A 37 -11.45 7.24 0.82
CA GLU A 37 -11.86 6.08 0.03
C GLU A 37 -10.91 5.76 -1.14
N LYS A 38 -9.78 6.46 -1.24
CA LYS A 38 -8.84 6.34 -2.36
C LYS A 38 -7.45 5.99 -1.88
N ILE A 39 -6.72 5.26 -2.71
CA ILE A 39 -5.31 4.93 -2.51
C ILE A 39 -4.54 5.55 -3.68
N ASN A 40 -3.61 6.42 -3.36
CA ASN A 40 -2.67 7.02 -4.30
C ASN A 40 -1.31 6.35 -4.13
N PHE A 41 -0.87 5.66 -5.17
CA PHE A 41 0.45 5.06 -5.24
C PHE A 41 1.39 6.03 -5.94
N ASN A 42 2.51 6.37 -5.30
CA ASN A 42 3.54 7.22 -5.86
C ASN A 42 4.92 6.58 -5.64
N ILE A 43 5.17 5.49 -6.37
CA ILE A 43 6.39 4.70 -6.27
C ILE A 43 7.30 5.03 -7.46
N CYS A 44 8.50 5.49 -7.15
CA CYS A 44 9.56 5.88 -8.06
C CYS A 44 10.65 4.78 -8.14
N GLY A 45 11.56 4.88 -9.12
CA GLY A 45 12.69 3.96 -9.27
C GLY A 45 12.44 2.85 -10.29
N ARG A 46 12.94 1.63 -10.03
CA ARG A 46 12.79 0.51 -10.98
C ARG A 46 11.35 -0.04 -11.07
N CYS A 47 10.54 0.23 -10.06
CA CYS A 47 9.13 -0.15 -10.00
C CYS A 47 8.27 1.11 -10.08
N LEU A 48 8.36 1.83 -11.21
CA LEU A 48 7.52 3.00 -11.47
C LEU A 48 6.05 2.60 -11.45
N PHE A 49 5.35 3.02 -10.41
CA PHE A 49 3.90 2.90 -10.32
C PHE A 49 3.34 4.19 -9.74
N LYS A 50 2.63 4.93 -10.59
CA LYS A 50 1.91 6.14 -10.22
C LYS A 50 0.46 6.00 -10.60
N GLY A 51 -0.45 6.21 -9.64
CA GLY A 51 -1.87 6.13 -9.93
C GLY A 51 -2.73 6.18 -8.68
N MET A 52 -3.96 6.64 -8.87
CA MET A 52 -4.97 6.69 -7.83
C MET A 52 -6.08 5.69 -8.16
N VAL A 53 -6.54 4.95 -7.15
CA VAL A 53 -7.61 3.96 -7.29
C VAL A 53 -8.52 4.00 -6.07
N ALA A 54 -9.79 3.67 -6.23
CA ALA A 54 -10.71 3.55 -5.11
C ALA A 54 -10.39 2.30 -4.28
N ILE A 55 -10.54 2.36 -2.96
CA ILE A 55 -10.32 1.21 -2.06
C ILE A 55 -11.20 0.03 -2.45
N LYS A 56 -12.48 0.28 -2.80
CA LYS A 56 -13.43 -0.74 -3.26
C LYS A 56 -13.00 -1.50 -4.52
N ASP A 57 -12.01 -0.99 -5.24
CA ASP A 57 -11.48 -1.57 -6.47
C ASP A 57 -10.17 -2.34 -6.26
N ILE A 58 -9.72 -2.47 -4.99
CA ILE A 58 -8.57 -3.27 -4.59
C ILE A 58 -9.01 -4.43 -3.68
N GLN A 59 -8.43 -5.61 -3.91
CA GLN A 59 -8.39 -6.68 -2.91
C GLN A 59 -7.03 -6.68 -2.21
N LEU A 60 -7.04 -6.80 -0.88
CA LEU A 60 -5.84 -6.84 -0.05
C LEU A 60 -5.57 -8.26 0.42
N GLU A 61 -4.35 -8.75 0.24
CA GLU A 61 -3.89 -10.04 0.77
C GLU A 61 -2.59 -9.86 1.56
N TYR A 62 -2.38 -10.71 2.57
CA TYR A 62 -1.11 -10.83 3.29
C TYR A 62 -0.63 -12.27 3.23
N LYS A 63 0.56 -12.49 2.67
CA LYS A 63 1.14 -13.83 2.50
C LYS A 63 2.66 -13.78 2.51
N ASP A 64 3.28 -14.68 3.27
CA ASP A 64 4.74 -14.85 3.34
C ASP A 64 5.50 -13.53 3.60
N GLY A 65 5.02 -12.74 4.57
CA GLY A 65 5.61 -11.44 4.93
C GLY A 65 5.40 -10.33 3.91
N LYS A 66 4.41 -10.47 3.01
CA LYS A 66 4.16 -9.52 1.93
C LYS A 66 2.74 -9.00 1.96
N LEU A 67 2.61 -7.68 1.83
CA LEU A 67 1.36 -7.01 1.51
C LEU A 67 1.14 -7.04 0.00
N ILE A 68 -0.01 -7.53 -0.44
CA ILE A 68 -0.34 -7.70 -1.85
C ILE A 68 -1.61 -6.90 -2.15
N PHE A 69 -1.47 -5.90 -3.02
CA PHE A 69 -2.59 -5.16 -3.59
C PHE A 69 -2.98 -5.80 -4.93
N ILE A 70 -4.19 -6.31 -5.04
CA ILE A 70 -4.73 -6.94 -6.25
C ILE A 70 -5.75 -5.99 -6.88
N PHE A 71 -5.44 -5.52 -8.08
CA PHE A 71 -6.29 -4.59 -8.82
C PHE A 71 -7.38 -5.35 -9.59
N LYS A 72 -8.48 -4.69 -9.97
CA LYS A 72 -9.56 -5.28 -10.79
C LYS A 72 -9.08 -6.01 -12.04
N ASN A 73 -8.04 -5.49 -12.70
CA ASN A 73 -7.43 -6.10 -13.88
C ASN A 73 -6.48 -7.28 -13.56
N LYS A 74 -6.50 -7.79 -12.33
CA LYS A 74 -5.66 -8.89 -11.82
C LYS A 74 -4.15 -8.63 -11.87
N LYS A 75 -3.72 -7.38 -12.08
CA LYS A 75 -2.36 -6.97 -11.78
C LYS A 75 -2.20 -6.89 -10.27
N ASN A 76 -0.98 -7.15 -9.79
CA ASN A 76 -0.68 -7.12 -8.36
C ASN A 76 0.54 -6.23 -8.09
N LEU A 77 0.49 -5.47 -7.01
CA LEU A 77 1.68 -4.87 -6.39
C LEU A 77 1.97 -5.59 -5.09
N ARG A 78 3.25 -5.84 -4.83
CA ARG A 78 3.71 -6.61 -3.67
C ARG A 78 4.79 -5.82 -2.94
N PHE A 79 4.67 -5.77 -1.62
CA PHE A 79 5.62 -5.11 -0.74
C PHE A 79 6.00 -6.04 0.40
N ASN A 80 7.27 -6.10 0.77
CA ASN A 80 7.66 -6.67 2.06
C ASN A 80 7.06 -5.79 3.16
N CYS A 81 6.52 -6.43 4.19
CA CYS A 81 5.71 -5.76 5.20
C CYS A 81 5.70 -6.62 6.47
N SER A 82 5.82 -6.01 7.65
CA SER A 82 5.59 -6.76 8.88
C SER A 82 4.09 -6.93 9.13
N LEU A 83 3.73 -7.84 10.05
CA LEU A 83 2.35 -8.07 10.42
C LEU A 83 1.67 -6.79 10.97
N LYS A 84 2.44 -5.95 11.68
CA LYS A 84 1.95 -4.70 12.28
C LYS A 84 1.50 -3.68 11.22
N GLU A 85 2.31 -3.47 10.18
CA GLU A 85 1.95 -2.57 9.09
C GLU A 85 0.75 -3.15 8.30
N PHE A 86 0.68 -4.47 8.11
CA PHE A 86 -0.50 -5.10 7.49
C PHE A 86 -1.78 -4.85 8.30
N GLU A 87 -1.77 -5.05 9.62
CA GLU A 87 -2.93 -4.82 10.48
C GLU A 87 -3.39 -3.36 10.41
N THR A 88 -2.45 -2.42 10.36
CA THR A 88 -2.73 -0.99 10.22
C THR A 88 -3.42 -0.70 8.89
N VAL A 89 -2.88 -1.20 7.77
CA VAL A 89 -3.46 -1.01 6.43
C VAL A 89 -4.83 -1.68 6.32
N SER A 90 -4.95 -2.91 6.81
CA SER A 90 -6.20 -3.68 6.79
C SER A 90 -7.31 -2.97 7.56
N THR A 91 -6.98 -2.39 8.73
CA THR A 91 -7.91 -1.58 9.52
C THR A 91 -8.37 -0.35 8.74
N HIS A 92 -7.45 0.40 8.13
CA HIS A 92 -7.79 1.59 7.35
C HIS A 92 -8.69 1.25 6.15
N ILE A 93 -8.37 0.19 5.40
CA ILE A 93 -9.19 -0.29 4.28
C ILE A 93 -10.59 -0.72 4.75
N ARG A 94 -10.73 -1.37 5.92
CA ARG A 94 -12.06 -1.74 6.43
C ARG A 94 -12.90 -0.52 6.80
N THR A 95 -12.28 0.50 7.39
CA THR A 95 -12.97 1.74 7.79
C THR A 95 -13.50 2.53 6.59
N TYR A 96 -12.72 2.63 5.49
CA TYR A 96 -13.06 3.50 4.35
C TYR A 96 -13.37 2.75 3.05
N GLY A 97 -13.26 1.42 3.03
CA GLY A 97 -13.55 0.57 1.87
C GLY A 97 -14.95 -0.02 1.87
N TYR A 98 -15.64 0.01 3.01
CA TYR A 98 -17.04 -0.41 3.12
C TYR A 98 -17.97 0.77 2.86
N HIS A 99 -18.67 0.73 1.73
CA HIS A 99 -19.96 1.38 1.59
C HIS A 99 -21.03 0.29 1.49
N PRO A 100 -22.10 0.35 2.30
CA PRO A 100 -23.23 -0.57 2.19
C PRO A 100 -23.92 -0.48 0.81
#